data_AF-A0A7C7UM38-F1
#
_entry.id   AF-A0A7C7UM38-F1
#
_cell.length_a   1.000
_cell.length_b   1.000
_cell.length_c   1.000
_cell.angle_alpha   90.00
_cell.angle_beta   90.00
_cell.angle_gamma   90.00
#
_symmetry.space_group_name_H-M   'P 1'
#
loop_
_entity.id
_entity.type
_entity.pdbx_description
1 polymer ?
#
loop_
_entity_poly.entity_id
_entity_poly.type
_entity_poly.pdbx_seq_one_letter_code
_entity_poly.pdbx_strand_id
1 'polypeptide(L)' 'RQRLPVLPVPLRHPDPDVPLDLQTALNTIYDEADYALTLDYHQPPPPPPLSEDDAAWVAEVLSRHES' A
#
# COMPACT_ATOMS: atom_id res chain seq x y z
N ARG A 1 -8.29 6.05 8.14
CA ARG A 1 -7.26 5.71 7.13
C ARG A 1 -6.39 6.93 6.91
N GLN A 2 -5.09 6.81 7.16
CA GLN A 2 -4.13 7.93 7.12
C GLN A 2 -3.05 7.58 6.10
N ARG A 3 -2.72 8.54 5.21
CA ARG A 3 -1.60 8.36 4.28
C ARG A 3 -0.29 8.22 5.06
N LEU A 4 0.61 7.41 4.52
CA LEU A 4 1.98 7.33 5.03
C LEU A 4 2.69 8.69 4.89
N PRO A 5 3.61 9.01 5.80
CA PRO A 5 4.28 10.30 5.80
C PRO A 5 5.28 10.42 4.65
N VAL A 6 5.60 11.67 4.30
CA VAL A 6 6.79 12.01 3.51
C VAL A 6 7.96 12.17 4.47
N LEU A 7 9.04 11.42 4.25
CA LEU A 7 10.22 11.43 5.12
C LEU A 7 11.43 12.02 4.40
N PRO A 8 12.31 12.78 5.07
CA PRO A 8 13.59 13.17 4.49
C PRO A 8 14.54 11.98 4.44
N VAL A 9 15.24 11.80 3.31
CA VAL A 9 16.28 10.79 3.13
C VAL A 9 17.62 11.50 2.95
N PRO A 10 18.60 11.26 3.84
CA PRO A 10 19.90 11.90 3.75
C PRO A 10 20.70 11.37 2.57
N LEU A 11 21.26 12.30 1.80
CA LEU A 11 22.18 12.00 0.69
C LEU A 11 23.64 12.09 1.15
N ARG A 12 24.56 11.82 0.23
CA ARG A 12 26.00 11.98 0.50
C ARG A 12 26.32 13.47 0.62
N HIS A 13 27.10 13.85 1.62
CA HIS A 13 27.58 15.22 1.76
C HIS A 13 28.33 15.66 0.48
N PRO A 14 28.09 16.88 -0.04
CA PRO A 14 27.33 17.99 0.54
C PRO A 14 25.85 18.06 0.15
N ASP A 15 25.28 17.02 -0.46
CA ASP A 15 23.92 17.05 -0.97
C ASP A 15 22.89 17.12 0.18
N PRO A 16 21.86 17.98 0.06
CA PRO A 16 20.80 18.07 1.06
C PRO A 16 19.88 16.84 1.00
N ASP A 17 19.16 16.62 2.09
CA ASP A 17 18.13 15.57 2.17
C ASP A 17 17.06 15.76 1.09
N VAL A 18 16.59 14.64 0.55
CA VAL A 18 15.49 14.62 -0.43
C VAL A 18 14.23 14.04 0.18
N PRO A 19 13.04 14.56 -0.19
CA PRO A 19 11.78 14.01 0.30
C PRO A 19 11.49 12.66 -0.36
N LEU A 20 11.18 11.66 0.46
CA LEU A 20 10.67 10.35 0.04
C LEU A 20 9.20 10.23 0.42
N ASP A 21 8.32 10.19 -0.59
CA ASP A 21 6.91 9.85 -0.41
C ASP A 21 6.77 8.33 -0.26
N LEU A 22 6.61 7.87 0.98
CA LEU A 22 6.46 6.45 1.28
C LEU A 22 5.18 5.84 0.70
N GLN A 23 4.10 6.61 0.61
CA GLN A 23 2.84 6.11 0.05
C GLN A 23 3.03 5.79 -1.43
N THR A 24 3.63 6.73 -2.17
CA THR A 24 3.88 6.54 -3.60
C THR A 24 4.88 5.42 -3.84
N ALA A 25 5.99 5.38 -3.10
CA ALA A 25 7.01 4.35 -3.26
C ALA A 25 6.46 2.92 -3.05
N LEU A 26 5.65 2.71 -2.00
CA LEU A 26 5.05 1.40 -1.74
C LEU A 26 4.03 1.01 -2.81
N ASN A 27 3.18 1.94 -3.25
CA ASN A 27 2.22 1.66 -4.32
C ASN A 27 2.96 1.21 -5.59
N THR A 28 4.01 1.93 -5.98
CA THR A 28 4.80 1.58 -7.18
C THR A 28 5.43 0.18 -7.07
N ILE A 29 6.07 -0.14 -5.94
CA ILE A 29 6.68 -1.47 -5.75
C ILE A 29 5.62 -2.57 -5.79
N TYR A 30 4.45 -2.31 -5.20
CA TYR A 30 3.36 -3.27 -5.15
C TYR A 30 2.78 -3.55 -6.55
N ASP A 31 2.61 -2.52 -7.36
CA ASP A 31 2.16 -2.62 -8.74
C ASP A 31 3.20 -3.32 -9.63
N GLU A 32 4.48 -2.97 -9.52
CA GLU A 32 5.56 -3.56 -10.34
C GLU A 32 5.84 -5.03 -10.01
N ALA A 33 5.66 -5.43 -8.76
CA ALA A 33 5.85 -6.82 -8.34
C ALA A 33 4.71 -7.76 -8.75
N ASP A 34 3.64 -7.20 -9.33
CA ASP A 34 2.45 -7.91 -9.80
C ASP A 34 1.87 -8.87 -8.75
N TYR A 35 1.84 -8.41 -7.49
CA TYR A 35 1.35 -9.22 -6.38
C TYR A 35 -0.10 -9.66 -6.59
N ALA A 36 -0.88 -8.90 -7.35
CA ALA A 36 -2.24 -9.25 -7.74
C ALA A 36 -2.32 -10.57 -8.53
N LEU A 37 -1.28 -10.94 -9.30
CA LEU A 37 -1.25 -12.22 -10.02
C LEU A 37 -0.74 -13.39 -9.17
N THR A 38 -0.06 -13.12 -8.07
CA THR A 38 0.56 -14.17 -7.23
C THR A 38 -0.22 -14.46 -5.96
N LEU A 39 -1.05 -13.53 -5.50
CA LEU A 39 -1.86 -13.64 -4.29
C LEU A 39 -3.34 -13.51 -4.63
N ASP A 40 -4.13 -14.52 -4.25
CA ASP A 40 -5.58 -14.48 -4.38
C ASP A 40 -6.20 -13.65 -3.25
N TYR A 41 -6.45 -12.37 -3.54
CA TYR A 41 -7.06 -11.41 -2.61
C TYR A 41 -8.57 -11.61 -2.41
N HIS A 42 -9.19 -12.55 -3.12
CA HIS A 42 -10.59 -12.93 -2.88
C HIS A 42 -10.73 -13.99 -1.78
N GLN A 43 -9.62 -14.60 -1.34
CA GLN A 43 -9.65 -15.44 -0.15
C GLN A 43 -9.98 -14.61 1.08
N PRO A 44 -10.74 -15.17 2.04
CA PRO A 44 -10.95 -14.50 3.31
C PRO A 44 -9.60 -14.25 4.00
N PRO A 45 -9.41 -13.07 4.61
CA PRO A 45 -8.17 -12.77 5.32
C PRO A 45 -7.94 -13.80 6.44
N PRO A 46 -6.67 -14.15 6.74
CA PRO A 46 -6.37 -15.08 7.83
C PRO A 46 -6.84 -14.51 9.17
N PRO A 47 -7.20 -15.36 10.14
CA PRO A 47 -7.68 -14.92 11.44
C PRO A 47 -6.64 -14.03 12.17
N PRO A 48 -7.10 -13.06 13.00
CA PRO A 48 -8.49 -12.82 13.41
C PRO A 48 -9.35 -12.14 12.32
N PRO A 49 -10.68 -12.29 12.37
CA PRO A 49 -11.56 -11.63 11.41
C PRO A 49 -11.41 -10.11 11.50
N LEU A 50 -11.54 -9.45 10.34
CA LEU A 50 -11.58 -8.00 10.26
C LEU A 50 -12.80 -7.45 11.00
N SER A 51 -12.70 -6.19 11.43
CA SER A 51 -13.88 -5.42 11.86
C SER A 51 -14.86 -5.27 10.69
N GLU A 52 -16.14 -5.01 10.98
CA GLU A 52 -17.15 -4.78 9.94
C GLU A 52 -16.76 -3.61 9.01
N ASP A 53 -16.24 -2.53 9.60
CA ASP A 53 -15.79 -1.33 8.89
C ASP A 53 -14.60 -1.60 7.95
N ASP A 54 -13.67 -2.47 8.38
CA ASP A 54 -12.53 -2.86 7.56
C ASP A 54 -12.93 -3.84 6.47
N ALA A 55 -13.80 -4.79 6.76
CA ALA A 55 -14.31 -5.74 5.77
C ALA A 55 -15.09 -5.03 4.65
N ALA A 56 -15.98 -4.09 5.00
CA ALA A 56 -16.72 -3.30 4.03
C ALA A 56 -15.80 -2.49 3.11
N TRP A 57 -14.74 -1.91 3.68
CA TRP A 57 -13.76 -1.18 2.90
C TRP A 57 -12.91 -2.08 2.00
N VAL A 58 -12.48 -3.25 2.47
CA VAL A 58 -11.76 -4.20 1.60
C VAL A 58 -12.61 -4.54 0.38
N ALA A 59 -13.89 -4.82 0.57
CA ALA A 59 -14.81 -5.09 -0.54
C ALA A 59 -14.89 -3.89 -1.51
N GLU A 60 -14.97 -2.66 -1.00
CA GLU A 60 -14.96 -1.45 -1.83
C GLU A 60 -13.66 -1.32 -2.64
N VAL A 61 -12.51 -1.54 -2.01
CA VAL A 61 -11.19 -1.48 -2.66
C VAL A 61 -11.07 -2.52 -3.76
N LEU A 62 -11.42 -3.78 -3.49
CA LEU A 62 -11.35 -4.86 -4.47
C LEU A 62 -12.21 -4.54 -5.70
N SER A 63 -13.46 -4.08 -5.49
CA SER A 63 -14.35 -3.72 -6.60
C SER A 63 -13.82 -2.59 -7.50
N ARG A 64 -13.01 -1.67 -6.94
CA ARG A 64 -12.41 -0.56 -7.70
C ARG A 64 -11.23 -1.00 -8.57
N HIS A 65 -10.53 -2.06 -8.20
CA HIS A 65 -9.37 -2.57 -8.94
C HIS A 65 -9.74 -3.58 -10.04
N GLU A 66 -10.99 -4.03 -10.12
CA GLU A 66 -11.50 -4.96 -11.13
C GLU A 66 -12.04 -4.27 -12.41
N SER A 67 -11.81 -2.95 -12.59
CA SER A 67 -12.27 -2.14 -13.74
C SER A 67 -11.17 -1.70 -14.69
#